data_AF-A0A426Z6U8-F1
#
_entry.id   AF-A0A426Z6U8-F1
#
_cell.length_a   1.000
_cell.length_b   1.000
_cell.length_c   1.000
_cell.angle_alpha   90.00
_cell.angle_beta   90.00
_cell.angle_gamma   90.00
#
_symmetry.space_group_name_H-M   'P 1'
#
loop_
_entity.id
_entity.type
_entity.pdbx_description
1 polymer ?
#
loop_
_entity_poly.entity_id
_entity_poly.type
_entity_poly.pdbx_seq_one_letter_code
_entity_poly.pdbx_strand_id
1 'polypeptide(L)'
;MAEARQPLWRKVPIPSSRINPYRIVIILRLAILVFFFRFRITTPATDAYALWLTSVICEIWFALSWILDQFPKWFPITRETYLDRLAMRFEREGEPNRLAPVDFFVSTVDPLKEPPIITANTVLSILSVDYPIDKVSCYVSDDGASMLTFDTMSETAEFARRWVPFCKKYSIEPRAPEFYFSQKIDYLKDKVQPTFVKERRAMKVGYSFINLVPHDLMHVI
;
A
#
# COMPACT_ATOMS: atom_id res chain seq x y z
N MET A 1 5.64 23.08 -24.87
CA MET A 1 7.02 22.49 -24.85
C MET A 1 7.82 22.81 -23.57
N ALA A 2 7.67 23.99 -22.94
CA ALA A 2 8.42 24.33 -21.71
C ALA A 2 7.98 23.52 -20.48
N GLU A 3 6.69 23.21 -20.33
CA GLU A 3 6.15 22.48 -19.17
C GLU A 3 6.60 21.01 -19.11
N ALA A 4 6.77 20.33 -20.25
CA ALA A 4 7.24 18.93 -20.29
C ALA A 4 8.72 18.75 -19.86
N ARG A 5 9.49 19.85 -19.75
CA ARG A 5 10.88 19.84 -19.24
C ARG A 5 10.97 20.07 -17.74
N GLN A 6 9.85 20.38 -17.08
CA GLN A 6 9.82 20.54 -15.63
C GLN A 6 10.08 19.21 -14.91
N PRO A 7 10.54 19.26 -13.64
CA PRO A 7 10.75 18.05 -12.87
C PRO A 7 9.43 17.30 -12.66
N LEU A 8 9.48 15.97 -12.85
CA LEU A 8 8.35 15.05 -12.67
C LEU A 8 7.99 14.84 -11.19
N TRP A 9 8.95 15.12 -10.30
CA TRP A 9 8.78 15.02 -8.87
C TRP A 9 9.62 16.09 -8.17
N ARG A 10 9.22 16.49 -6.96
CA ARG A 10 9.94 17.47 -6.15
C ARG A 10 10.05 17.00 -4.71
N LYS A 11 11.20 17.27 -4.07
CA LYS A 11 11.33 17.20 -2.61
C LYS A 11 10.67 18.43 -1.99
N VAL A 12 9.67 18.20 -1.16
CA VAL A 12 9.00 19.28 -0.43
C VAL A 12 9.64 19.36 0.96
N PRO A 13 10.23 20.48 1.35
CA PRO A 13 10.71 20.63 2.71
C PRO A 13 9.53 20.69 3.66
N ILE A 14 9.61 19.98 4.79
CA ILE A 14 8.62 20.15 5.86
C ILE A 14 8.74 21.58 6.40
N PRO A 15 7.61 22.30 6.59
CA PRO A 15 7.64 23.64 7.16
C PRO A 15 8.44 23.69 8.46
N SER A 16 9.35 24.68 8.56
CA SER A 16 10.24 24.86 9.71
C SER A 16 9.48 24.96 11.03
N SER A 17 8.25 25.49 11.00
CA SER A 17 7.34 25.59 12.15
C SER A 17 6.94 24.25 12.76
N ARG A 18 6.94 23.15 11.99
CA ARG A 18 6.59 21.81 12.50
C ARG A 18 7.82 21.00 12.92
N ILE A 19 8.90 21.10 12.16
CA ILE A 19 10.11 20.28 12.40
C ILE A 19 11.01 20.85 13.50
N ASN A 20 11.09 22.17 13.66
CA ASN A 20 11.95 22.77 14.68
C ASN A 20 11.49 22.45 16.12
N PRO A 21 10.19 22.57 16.47
CA PRO A 21 9.72 22.14 17.79
C PRO A 21 10.02 20.66 18.08
N TYR A 22 9.83 19.78 17.09
CA TYR A 22 10.14 18.36 17.22
C TYR A 22 11.62 18.12 17.54
N ARG A 23 12.54 18.79 16.83
CA ARG A 23 13.99 18.69 17.09
C ARG A 23 14.37 19.23 18.48
N ILE A 24 13.77 20.33 18.90
CA ILE A 24 14.01 20.91 20.24
C ILE A 24 13.60 19.92 21.32
N VAL A 25 12.44 19.27 21.20
CA VAL A 25 11.96 18.26 22.16
C VAL A 25 12.90 17.05 22.22
N ILE A 26 13.44 16.59 21.08
CA ILE A 26 14.41 15.50 21.06
C ILE A 26 15.71 15.89 21.78
N ILE A 27 16.26 17.07 21.50
CA ILE A 27 17.48 17.55 22.16
C ILE A 27 17.27 17.71 23.66
N LEU A 28 16.13 18.28 24.06
CA LEU A 28 15.76 18.42 25.47
C LEU A 28 15.65 17.06 26.15
N ARG A 29 15.02 16.09 25.51
CA ARG A 29 14.90 14.71 26.02
C ARG A 29 16.27 14.05 26.15
N LEU A 30 17.17 14.26 25.20
CA LEU A 30 18.56 13.78 25.28
C LEU A 30 19.29 14.39 26.48
N ALA A 31 19.14 15.70 26.71
CA ALA A 31 19.72 16.37 27.87
C ALA A 31 19.20 15.79 29.20
N ILE A 32 17.87 15.63 29.32
CA ILE A 32 17.25 15.01 30.50
C ILE A 32 17.77 13.60 30.73
N LEU A 33 17.91 12.81 29.67
CA LEU A 33 18.40 11.44 29.72
C LEU A 33 19.88 11.38 30.20
N VAL A 34 20.72 12.31 29.74
CA VAL A 34 22.12 12.42 30.23
C VAL A 34 22.16 12.77 31.72
N PHE A 35 21.34 13.72 32.18
CA PHE A 35 21.25 14.05 33.61
C PHE A 35 20.71 12.88 34.45
N PHE A 36 19.70 12.17 33.92
CA PHE A 36 19.13 10.99 34.55
C PHE A 36 20.19 9.89 34.73
N PHE A 37 20.94 9.53 33.68
CA PHE A 37 21.99 8.52 33.81
C PHE A 37 23.12 8.96 34.73
N ARG A 38 23.52 10.24 34.68
CA ARG A 38 24.52 10.77 35.62
C ARG A 38 24.07 10.58 37.06
N PHE A 39 22.86 11.02 37.40
CA PHE A 39 22.30 10.85 38.74
C PHE A 39 22.16 9.38 39.15
N ARG A 40 21.70 8.54 38.22
CA ARG A 40 21.50 7.10 38.45
C ARG A 40 22.80 6.36 38.76
N ILE A 41 23.88 6.72 38.07
CA ILE A 41 25.22 6.14 38.25
C ILE A 41 25.89 6.67 39.53
N THR A 42 25.72 7.96 39.87
CA THR A 42 26.34 8.55 41.07
C THR A 42 25.65 8.19 42.37
N THR A 43 24.40 7.71 42.32
CA THR A 43 23.60 7.35 43.50
C THR A 43 23.26 5.85 43.47
N PRO A 44 24.23 4.95 43.73
CA PRO A 44 24.00 3.52 43.73
C PRO A 44 23.17 3.08 44.94
N ALA A 45 22.29 2.09 44.75
CA ALA A 45 21.57 1.45 45.85
C ALA A 45 22.44 0.33 46.45
N THR A 46 23.07 0.60 47.59
CA THR A 46 23.99 -0.31 48.27
C THR A 46 23.29 -1.54 48.86
N ASP A 47 22.01 -1.42 49.22
CA ASP A 47 21.24 -2.49 49.88
C ASP A 47 20.86 -3.63 48.91
N ALA A 48 20.82 -3.35 47.61
CA ALA A 48 20.42 -4.32 46.58
C ALA A 48 21.22 -4.11 45.27
N TYR A 49 22.55 -4.22 45.37
CA TYR A 49 23.48 -3.88 44.28
C TYR A 49 23.23 -4.65 42.97
N ALA A 50 22.91 -5.95 43.04
CA ALA A 50 22.66 -6.77 41.85
C ALA A 50 21.40 -6.33 41.07
N LEU A 51 20.32 -6.00 41.79
CA LEU A 51 19.08 -5.48 41.20
C LEU A 51 19.31 -4.09 40.58
N TRP A 52 20.06 -3.23 41.29
CA TRP A 52 20.45 -1.92 40.79
C TRP A 52 21.26 -2.03 39.49
N LEU A 53 22.30 -2.87 39.47
CA LEU A 53 23.17 -3.06 38.30
C LEU A 53 22.38 -3.55 37.09
N THR A 54 21.47 -4.51 37.29
CA THR A 54 20.63 -5.06 36.21
C THR A 54 19.69 -3.98 35.65
N SER A 55 19.04 -3.21 36.52
CA SER A 55 18.19 -2.07 36.14
C SER A 55 18.97 -1.04 35.32
N VAL A 56 20.18 -0.65 35.75
CA VAL A 56 21.01 0.34 35.03
C VAL A 56 21.42 -0.17 33.65
N ILE A 57 21.82 -1.44 33.53
CA ILE A 57 22.18 -2.03 32.23
C ILE A 57 20.98 -2.02 31.27
N CYS A 58 19.79 -2.42 31.75
CA CYS A 58 18.56 -2.39 30.95
C CYS A 58 18.22 -0.96 30.51
N GLU A 59 18.31 0.02 31.41
CA GLU A 59 18.04 1.43 31.11
C GLU A 59 19.01 1.97 30.05
N ILE A 60 20.31 1.70 30.17
CA ILE A 60 21.32 2.10 29.18
C ILE A 60 21.00 1.48 27.82
N TRP A 61 20.64 0.20 27.79
CA TRP A 61 20.27 -0.48 26.55
C TRP A 61 19.04 0.16 25.88
N PHE A 62 17.99 0.45 26.65
CA PHE A 62 16.81 1.16 26.13
C PHE A 62 17.15 2.57 25.64
N ALA A 63 18.01 3.29 26.34
CA ALA A 63 18.44 4.61 25.93
C ALA A 63 19.23 4.59 24.62
N LEU A 64 20.16 3.65 24.47
CA LEU A 64 20.90 3.45 23.22
C LEU A 64 19.96 3.09 22.07
N SER A 65 19.04 2.15 22.28
CA SER A 65 18.01 1.78 21.30
C SER A 65 17.17 2.99 20.88
N TRP A 66 16.75 3.81 21.85
CA TRP A 66 15.98 5.03 21.57
C TRP A 66 16.80 6.06 20.78
N ILE A 67 18.06 6.33 21.14
CA ILE A 67 18.92 7.28 20.42
C ILE A 67 19.10 6.83 18.96
N LEU A 68 19.39 5.54 18.74
CA LEU A 68 19.53 4.97 17.40
C LEU A 68 18.24 5.10 16.58
N ASP A 69 17.08 4.91 17.21
CA ASP A 69 15.77 5.08 16.58
C ASP A 69 15.42 6.55 16.24
N GLN A 70 16.00 7.53 16.94
CA GLN A 70 15.79 8.96 16.65
C GLN A 70 16.61 9.46 15.45
N PHE A 71 17.80 8.91 15.18
CA PHE A 71 18.66 9.41 14.10
C PHE A 71 18.02 9.37 12.71
N PRO A 72 17.35 8.29 12.27
CA PRO A 72 16.67 8.25 10.98
C PRO A 72 15.53 9.29 10.86
N LYS A 73 14.92 9.68 11.97
CA LYS A 73 13.77 10.61 12.01
C LYS A 73 14.20 12.09 11.96
N TRP A 74 15.49 12.39 12.00
CA TRP A 74 15.99 13.77 12.07
C TRP A 74 15.77 14.57 10.78
N PHE A 75 15.77 13.89 9.63
CA PHE A 75 15.62 14.49 8.30
C PHE A 75 14.48 13.82 7.52
N PRO A 76 13.22 14.07 7.92
CA PRO A 76 12.07 13.61 7.15
C PRO A 76 12.02 14.32 5.80
N ILE A 77 11.75 13.57 4.73
CA ILE A 77 11.66 14.07 3.35
C ILE A 77 10.27 13.73 2.82
N THR A 78 9.49 14.74 2.46
CA THR A 78 8.25 14.55 1.71
C THR A 78 8.53 14.75 0.22
N ARG A 79 7.81 14.01 -0.63
CA ARG A 79 7.94 14.08 -2.08
C ARG A 79 6.56 14.27 -2.70
N GLU A 80 6.48 15.15 -3.69
CA GLU A 80 5.30 15.32 -4.54
C GLU A 80 5.63 14.82 -5.94
N THR A 81 4.65 14.18 -6.58
CA THR A 81 4.72 13.69 -7.96
C THR A 81 3.69 14.42 -8.82
N TYR A 82 4.05 14.68 -10.08
CA TYR A 82 3.20 15.41 -11.02
C TYR A 82 2.90 14.51 -12.23
N LEU A 83 1.74 13.85 -12.22
CA LEU A 83 1.34 12.90 -13.26
C LEU A 83 1.05 13.61 -14.60
N ASP A 84 0.50 14.82 -14.59
CA ASP A 84 0.23 15.58 -15.81
C ASP A 84 1.50 15.83 -16.64
N ARG A 85 2.61 16.12 -15.95
CA ARG A 85 3.93 16.32 -16.57
C ARG A 85 4.51 15.01 -17.11
N LEU A 86 4.19 13.89 -16.48
CA LEU A 86 4.60 12.57 -16.95
C LEU A 86 3.86 12.23 -18.25
N ALA A 87 2.53 12.37 -18.27
CA ALA A 87 1.69 12.12 -19.43
C ALA A 87 2.14 12.99 -20.63
N MET A 88 2.28 14.32 -20.44
CA MET A 88 2.77 15.23 -21.48
C MET A 88 4.15 14.87 -22.07
N ARG A 89 4.99 14.18 -21.30
CA ARG A 89 6.35 13.84 -21.71
C ARG A 89 6.46 12.47 -22.38
N PHE A 90 5.73 11.48 -21.89
CA PHE A 90 5.87 10.07 -22.30
C PHE A 90 4.67 9.49 -23.05
N GLU A 91 3.49 10.11 -22.94
CA GLU A 91 2.24 9.71 -23.58
C GLU A 91 1.82 10.80 -24.58
N ARG A 92 2.65 11.02 -25.60
CA ARG A 92 2.38 12.02 -26.64
C ARG A 92 1.39 11.46 -27.65
N GLU A 93 0.31 12.19 -27.89
CA GLU A 93 -0.67 11.83 -28.92
C GLU A 93 -0.01 11.65 -30.30
N GLY A 94 -0.21 10.49 -30.92
CA GLY A 94 0.34 10.14 -32.24
C GLY A 94 1.75 9.52 -32.24
N GLU A 95 2.43 9.46 -31.09
CA GLU A 95 3.70 8.72 -30.92
C GLU A 95 3.48 7.43 -30.11
N PRO A 96 4.34 6.41 -30.24
CA PRO A 96 4.27 5.24 -29.37
C PRO A 96 4.55 5.63 -27.91
N ASN A 97 3.77 5.06 -26.99
CA ASN A 97 3.95 5.27 -25.55
C ASN A 97 5.36 4.89 -25.12
N ARG A 98 6.07 5.85 -24.52
CA ARG A 98 7.47 5.68 -24.08
C ARG A 98 7.59 5.22 -22.62
N LEU A 99 6.48 4.80 -22.04
CA LEU A 99 6.42 4.25 -20.69
C LEU A 99 7.11 2.87 -20.62
N ALA A 100 7.79 2.62 -19.50
CA ALA A 100 8.47 1.35 -19.26
C ALA A 100 7.46 0.25 -18.95
N PRO A 101 7.72 -1.02 -19.35
CA PRO A 101 6.92 -2.14 -18.89
C PRO A 101 7.06 -2.33 -17.37
N VAL A 102 5.98 -2.79 -16.73
CA VAL A 102 5.88 -3.05 -15.30
C VAL A 102 5.31 -4.44 -15.09
N ASP A 103 6.05 -5.26 -14.36
CA ASP A 103 5.64 -6.61 -13.99
C ASP A 103 5.23 -6.64 -12.51
N PHE A 104 4.00 -7.05 -12.25
CA PHE A 104 3.46 -7.25 -10.91
C PHE A 104 3.61 -8.72 -10.53
N PHE A 105 4.11 -8.97 -9.32
CA PHE A 105 4.24 -10.31 -8.76
C PHE A 105 3.32 -10.46 -7.55
N VAL A 106 2.48 -11.49 -7.57
CA VAL A 106 1.58 -11.86 -6.48
C VAL A 106 1.95 -13.28 -6.05
N SER A 107 2.35 -13.46 -4.79
CA SER A 107 2.68 -14.75 -4.21
C SER A 107 1.61 -15.15 -3.19
N THR A 108 1.12 -16.39 -3.27
CA THR A 108 0.22 -16.99 -2.28
C THR A 108 0.76 -18.35 -1.84
N VAL A 109 0.41 -18.77 -0.63
CA VAL A 109 0.99 -19.98 -0.02
C VAL A 109 -0.04 -21.08 0.23
N ASP A 110 -1.17 -20.76 0.87
CA ASP A 110 -2.14 -21.78 1.25
C ASP A 110 -3.56 -21.18 1.21
N PRO A 111 -4.46 -21.70 0.36
CA PRO A 111 -5.81 -21.17 0.23
C PRO A 111 -6.67 -21.32 1.50
N LEU A 112 -6.28 -22.21 2.42
CA LEU A 112 -6.96 -22.36 3.72
C LEU A 112 -6.60 -21.25 4.71
N LYS A 113 -5.38 -20.69 4.61
CA LYS A 113 -4.92 -19.57 5.43
C LYS A 113 -5.27 -18.23 4.80
N GLU A 114 -5.18 -18.16 3.48
CA GLU A 114 -5.45 -16.96 2.68
C GLU A 114 -6.54 -17.28 1.64
N PRO A 115 -7.80 -16.90 1.89
CA PRO A 115 -8.89 -17.20 0.97
C PRO A 115 -8.58 -16.76 -0.47
N PRO A 116 -8.71 -17.64 -1.49
CA PRO A 116 -8.38 -17.33 -2.89
C PRO A 116 -9.07 -16.10 -3.45
N ILE A 117 -10.24 -15.73 -2.89
CA ILE A 117 -10.98 -14.53 -3.27
C ILE A 117 -10.19 -13.23 -2.98
N ILE A 118 -9.38 -13.20 -1.92
CA ILE A 118 -8.54 -12.02 -1.60
C ILE A 118 -7.45 -11.86 -2.65
N THR A 119 -6.84 -12.97 -3.05
CA THR A 119 -5.86 -13.01 -4.15
C THR A 119 -6.52 -12.57 -5.47
N ALA A 120 -7.72 -13.05 -5.77
CA ALA A 120 -8.49 -12.67 -6.95
C ALA A 120 -8.78 -11.15 -6.99
N ASN A 121 -9.20 -10.57 -5.86
CA ASN A 121 -9.43 -9.13 -5.74
C ASN A 121 -8.16 -8.30 -6.02
N THR A 122 -7.02 -8.77 -5.53
CA THR A 122 -5.72 -8.14 -5.75
C THR A 122 -5.34 -8.20 -7.24
N VAL A 123 -5.47 -9.37 -7.86
CA VAL A 123 -5.22 -9.56 -9.30
C VAL A 123 -6.15 -8.68 -10.14
N LEU A 124 -7.45 -8.62 -9.84
CA LEU A 124 -8.40 -7.76 -10.54
C LEU A 124 -8.07 -6.27 -10.40
N SER A 125 -7.59 -5.85 -9.23
CA SER A 125 -7.11 -4.49 -9.00
C SER A 125 -5.87 -4.16 -9.84
N ILE A 126 -4.92 -5.10 -9.94
CA ILE A 126 -3.72 -4.97 -10.76
C ILE A 126 -4.07 -4.92 -12.25
N LEU A 127 -4.92 -5.83 -12.74
CA LEU A 127 -5.31 -5.86 -14.15
C LEU A 127 -6.10 -4.62 -14.60
N SER A 128 -6.70 -3.89 -13.66
CA SER A 128 -7.48 -2.68 -13.92
C SER A 128 -6.71 -1.37 -13.67
N VAL A 129 -5.39 -1.43 -13.45
CA VAL A 129 -4.57 -0.21 -13.32
C VAL A 129 -4.66 0.68 -14.57
N ASP A 130 -4.52 1.98 -14.34
CA ASP A 130 -4.49 2.98 -15.40
C ASP A 130 -3.08 3.08 -15.99
N TYR A 131 -2.77 2.14 -16.88
CA TYR A 131 -1.51 2.05 -17.60
C TYR A 131 -1.74 1.38 -18.97
N PRO A 132 -0.83 1.57 -19.96
CA PRO A 132 -0.93 0.90 -21.25
C PRO A 132 -0.96 -0.63 -21.12
N ILE A 133 -1.89 -1.27 -21.84
CA ILE A 133 -2.17 -2.71 -21.72
C ILE A 133 -0.98 -3.55 -22.19
N ASP A 134 -0.19 -3.05 -23.14
CA ASP A 134 1.03 -3.68 -23.66
C ASP A 134 2.24 -3.58 -22.70
N LYS A 135 2.09 -2.87 -21.59
CA LYS A 135 3.15 -2.58 -20.62
C LYS A 135 2.89 -3.11 -19.22
N VAL A 136 1.72 -3.70 -18.95
CA VAL A 136 1.41 -4.30 -17.65
C VAL A 136 1.35 -5.80 -17.78
N SER A 137 2.16 -6.49 -16.99
CA SER A 137 2.06 -7.94 -16.81
C SER A 137 1.78 -8.25 -15.34
N CYS A 138 0.97 -9.28 -15.09
CA CYS A 138 0.70 -9.78 -13.74
C CYS A 138 1.08 -11.26 -13.68
N TYR A 139 1.92 -11.61 -12.72
CA TYR A 139 2.40 -12.97 -12.45
C TYR A 139 1.89 -13.41 -11.09
N VAL A 140 1.25 -14.58 -11.05
CA VAL A 140 0.77 -15.20 -9.82
C VAL A 140 1.59 -16.46 -9.56
N SER A 141 2.22 -16.52 -8.39
CA SER A 141 2.96 -17.69 -7.89
C SER A 141 2.19 -18.29 -6.73
N ASP A 142 1.88 -19.59 -6.82
CA ASP A 142 1.22 -20.34 -5.76
C ASP A 142 2.19 -21.39 -5.22
N ASP A 143 2.69 -21.17 -4.00
CA ASP A 143 3.59 -22.10 -3.32
C ASP A 143 2.85 -23.35 -2.80
N GLY A 144 1.52 -23.26 -2.61
CA GLY A 144 0.68 -24.36 -2.16
C GLY A 144 0.27 -25.33 -3.26
N ALA A 145 0.49 -24.95 -4.53
CA ALA A 145 0.11 -25.71 -5.72
C ALA A 145 -1.32 -26.26 -5.66
N SER A 146 -2.26 -25.47 -5.14
CA SER A 146 -3.62 -25.94 -4.88
C SER A 146 -4.51 -25.76 -6.11
N MET A 147 -5.29 -26.80 -6.42
CA MET A 147 -6.28 -26.74 -7.50
C MET A 147 -7.31 -25.63 -7.26
N LEU A 148 -7.67 -25.38 -6.00
CA LEU A 148 -8.63 -24.34 -5.63
C LEU A 148 -8.15 -22.94 -6.04
N THR A 149 -6.85 -22.66 -5.87
CA THR A 149 -6.24 -21.40 -6.32
C THR A 149 -6.31 -21.30 -7.84
N PHE A 150 -5.96 -22.37 -8.55
CA PHE A 150 -5.98 -22.42 -10.01
C PHE A 150 -7.39 -22.15 -10.58
N ASP A 151 -8.40 -22.88 -10.08
CA ASP A 151 -9.79 -22.72 -10.53
C ASP A 151 -10.31 -21.31 -10.25
N THR A 152 -10.02 -20.77 -9.06
CA THR A 152 -10.39 -19.40 -8.71
C THR A 152 -9.72 -18.38 -9.64
N MET A 153 -8.44 -18.58 -10.00
CA MET A 153 -7.74 -17.68 -10.93
C MET A 153 -8.27 -17.76 -12.35
N SER A 154 -8.70 -18.95 -12.81
CA SER A 154 -9.35 -19.13 -14.10
C SER A 154 -10.65 -18.33 -14.20
N GLU A 155 -11.54 -18.46 -13.20
CA GLU A 155 -12.79 -17.68 -13.11
C GLU A 155 -12.52 -16.17 -12.98
N THR A 156 -11.48 -15.81 -12.22
CA THR A 156 -11.04 -14.43 -12.08
C THR A 156 -10.61 -13.84 -13.42
N ALA A 157 -9.91 -14.60 -14.26
CA ALA A 157 -9.50 -14.17 -15.59
C ALA A 157 -10.70 -13.93 -16.52
N GLU A 158 -11.73 -14.78 -16.47
CA GLU A 158 -12.97 -14.55 -17.23
C GLU A 158 -13.69 -13.29 -16.75
N PHE A 159 -13.79 -13.08 -15.44
CA PHE A 159 -14.40 -11.88 -14.89
C PHE A 159 -13.60 -10.61 -15.21
N ALA A 160 -12.27 -10.68 -15.19
CA ALA A 160 -11.40 -9.56 -15.53
C ALA A 160 -11.74 -8.97 -16.91
N ARG A 161 -12.12 -9.80 -17.88
CA ARG A 161 -12.54 -9.35 -19.23
C ARG A 161 -13.74 -8.41 -19.21
N ARG A 162 -14.60 -8.53 -18.19
CA ARG A 162 -15.77 -7.65 -17.97
C ARG A 162 -15.45 -6.51 -17.00
N TRP A 163 -14.74 -6.81 -15.92
CA TRP A 163 -14.39 -5.86 -14.87
C TRP A 163 -13.43 -4.76 -15.34
N VAL A 164 -12.35 -5.11 -16.06
CA VAL A 164 -11.32 -4.15 -16.49
C VAL A 164 -11.90 -3.04 -17.38
N PRO A 165 -12.70 -3.33 -18.44
CA PRO A 165 -13.34 -2.29 -19.23
C PRO A 165 -14.29 -1.41 -18.40
N PHE A 166 -15.02 -1.98 -17.45
CA PHE A 166 -15.93 -1.24 -16.57
C PHE A 166 -15.16 -0.28 -15.66
N CYS A 167 -14.07 -0.73 -15.03
CA CYS A 167 -13.21 0.10 -14.20
C CYS A 167 -12.63 1.28 -14.97
N LYS A 168 -12.12 1.03 -16.19
CA LYS A 168 -11.53 2.07 -17.04
C LYS A 168 -12.58 3.04 -17.58
N LYS A 169 -13.75 2.55 -18.02
CA LYS A 169 -14.83 3.38 -18.59
C LYS A 169 -15.42 4.37 -17.58
N TYR A 170 -15.54 3.98 -16.32
CA TYR A 170 -16.18 4.79 -15.28
C TYR A 170 -15.21 5.33 -14.23
N SER A 171 -13.90 5.16 -14.42
CA SER A 171 -12.84 5.53 -13.47
C SER A 171 -13.21 5.12 -12.04
N ILE A 172 -13.36 3.81 -11.83
CA ILE A 172 -13.83 3.24 -10.56
C ILE A 172 -12.68 3.16 -9.56
N GLU A 173 -12.92 3.67 -8.36
CA GLU A 173 -11.99 3.61 -7.24
C GLU A 173 -12.74 3.24 -5.96
N PRO A 174 -12.26 2.28 -5.15
CA PRO A 174 -11.08 1.42 -5.40
C PRO A 174 -11.33 0.41 -6.53
N ARG A 175 -10.25 -0.10 -7.12
CA ARG A 175 -10.30 -1.05 -8.26
C ARG A 175 -10.57 -2.50 -7.88
N ALA A 176 -10.39 -2.84 -6.61
CA ALA A 176 -10.72 -4.16 -6.08
C ALA A 176 -12.24 -4.27 -5.84
N PRO A 177 -12.93 -5.24 -6.46
CA PRO A 177 -14.39 -5.28 -6.45
C PRO A 177 -15.00 -5.50 -5.06
N GLU A 178 -14.41 -6.34 -4.19
CA GLU A 178 -14.92 -6.54 -2.82
C GLU A 178 -14.93 -5.24 -2.02
N PHE A 179 -13.79 -4.53 -2.05
CA PHE A 179 -13.64 -3.25 -1.38
C PHE A 179 -14.54 -2.17 -2.00
N TYR A 180 -14.73 -2.18 -3.31
CA TYR A 180 -15.63 -1.24 -3.98
C TYR A 180 -17.11 -1.48 -3.63
N PHE A 181 -17.58 -2.73 -3.68
CA PHE A 181 -18.99 -3.04 -3.42
C PHE A 181 -19.38 -3.03 -1.94
N SER A 182 -18.41 -3.15 -1.03
CA SER A 182 -18.63 -3.06 0.43
C SER A 182 -18.66 -1.62 0.95
N GLN A 183 -18.21 -0.64 0.18
CA GLN A 183 -18.29 0.77 0.57
C GLN A 183 -19.75 1.24 0.70
N LYS A 184 -20.04 1.90 1.83
CA LYS A 184 -21.34 2.53 2.12
C LYS A 184 -21.44 3.99 1.64
N ILE A 185 -20.48 4.44 0.84
CA ILE A 185 -20.41 5.80 0.30
C ILE A 185 -21.39 5.91 -0.89
N ASP A 186 -21.89 7.11 -1.14
CA ASP A 186 -22.70 7.38 -2.34
C ASP A 186 -21.88 7.13 -3.61
N TYR A 187 -22.18 6.02 -4.28
CA TYR A 187 -21.53 5.55 -5.50
C TYR A 187 -22.00 6.29 -6.76
N LEU A 188 -23.01 7.15 -6.66
CA LEU A 188 -23.49 8.00 -7.76
C LEU A 188 -22.79 9.37 -7.80
N LYS A 189 -22.06 9.71 -6.72
CA LYS A 189 -21.34 10.97 -6.64
C LYS A 189 -20.36 11.10 -7.81
N ASP A 190 -20.46 12.22 -8.53
CA ASP A 190 -19.62 12.57 -9.69
C ASP A 190 -19.73 11.62 -10.91
N LYS A 191 -20.75 10.74 -10.95
CA LYS A 191 -20.99 9.84 -12.09
C LYS A 191 -22.03 10.44 -13.04
N VAL A 192 -21.56 10.84 -14.23
CA VAL A 192 -22.38 11.55 -15.23
C VAL A 192 -23.00 10.59 -16.27
N GLN A 193 -22.47 9.37 -16.42
CA GLN A 193 -22.91 8.45 -17.47
C GLN A 193 -24.25 7.76 -17.12
N PRO A 194 -25.27 7.83 -17.99
CA PRO A 194 -26.61 7.31 -17.71
C PRO A 194 -26.69 5.78 -17.63
N THR A 195 -25.80 5.06 -18.33
CA THR A 195 -25.73 3.59 -18.32
C THR A 195 -25.11 3.02 -17.06
N PHE A 196 -24.46 3.85 -16.24
CA PHE A 196 -23.65 3.41 -15.10
C PHE A 196 -24.43 2.54 -14.11
N VAL A 197 -25.66 2.92 -13.77
CA VAL A 197 -26.49 2.18 -12.79
C VAL A 197 -26.81 0.77 -13.26
N LYS A 198 -27.10 0.60 -14.56
CA LYS A 198 -27.42 -0.70 -15.16
C LYS A 198 -26.17 -1.58 -15.22
N GLU A 199 -25.07 -1.05 -15.72
CA GLU A 199 -23.80 -1.79 -15.85
C GLU A 199 -23.22 -2.15 -14.47
N ARG A 200 -23.28 -1.24 -13.48
CA ARG A 200 -22.84 -1.52 -12.11
C ARG A 200 -23.64 -2.66 -11.47
N ARG A 201 -24.96 -2.71 -11.67
CA ARG A 201 -25.79 -3.81 -11.16
C ARG A 201 -25.39 -5.14 -11.79
N ALA A 202 -25.18 -5.17 -13.10
CA ALA A 202 -24.72 -6.37 -13.79
C ALA A 202 -23.34 -6.83 -13.28
N MET A 203 -22.41 -5.90 -13.05
CA MET A 203 -21.09 -6.22 -12.48
C MET A 203 -21.17 -6.75 -11.05
N LYS A 204 -22.05 -6.20 -10.21
CA LYS A 204 -22.25 -6.70 -8.84
C LYS A 204 -22.75 -8.14 -8.83
N VAL A 205 -23.67 -8.48 -9.72
CA VAL A 205 -24.18 -9.85 -9.89
C VAL A 205 -23.08 -10.77 -10.43
N GLY A 206 -22.31 -10.33 -11.43
CA GLY A 206 -21.16 -11.09 -11.93
C GLY A 206 -20.13 -11.39 -10.84
N TYR A 207 -19.82 -10.40 -10.00
CA TYR A 207 -18.87 -10.55 -8.89
C TYR A 207 -19.36 -11.56 -7.84
N SER A 208 -20.67 -11.58 -7.53
CA SER A 208 -21.19 -12.53 -6.55
C SER A 208 -21.00 -14.00 -6.94
N PHE A 209 -20.95 -14.33 -8.24
CA PHE A 209 -20.70 -15.71 -8.66
C PHE A 209 -19.27 -16.17 -8.32
N ILE A 210 -18.27 -15.31 -8.52
CA ILE A 210 -16.87 -15.63 -8.20
C ILE A 210 -16.69 -15.77 -6.68
N ASN A 211 -17.41 -14.97 -5.91
CA ASN A 211 -17.37 -15.06 -4.46
C ASN A 211 -17.95 -16.39 -3.92
N LEU A 212 -18.79 -17.08 -4.70
CA LEU A 212 -19.38 -18.35 -4.32
C LEU A 212 -18.49 -19.56 -4.66
N VAL A 213 -17.62 -19.44 -5.67
CA VAL A 213 -16.72 -20.53 -6.12
C VAL A 213 -15.87 -21.09 -4.97
N PRO A 214 -15.19 -20.28 -4.13
CA PRO A 214 -14.41 -20.80 -3.01
C PRO A 214 -15.28 -21.50 -1.96
N HIS A 215 -16.52 -21.04 -1.74
CA HIS A 215 -17.42 -21.61 -0.74
C HIS A 215 -17.95 -22.98 -1.15
N ASP A 216 -18.31 -23.15 -2.43
CA ASP A 216 -18.86 -24.42 -2.92
C ASP A 216 -17.76 -25.50 -3.02
N LEU A 217 -16.54 -25.13 -3.41
CA LEU A 217 -15.40 -26.06 -3.51
C LEU A 217 -14.80 -26.44 -2.15
N MET A 218 -14.84 -25.56 -1.15
CA MET A 218 -14.34 -25.86 0.20
C MET A 218 -15.19 -26.92 0.93
N HIS A 219 -16.40 -27.22 0.45
CA HIS A 219 -17.24 -28.31 0.95
C HIS A 219 -17.01 -29.66 0.25
N VAL A 220 -16.23 -29.68 -0.84
CA VAL A 220 -15.98 -30.86 -1.67
C VAL A 220 -14.58 -31.45 -1.42
N ILE A 221 -13.70 -30.72 -0.73
CA ILE A 221 -12.35 -31.13 -0.32
C ILE A 221 -12.35 -31.46 1.18
#